data_AF-A0AAP2XZ64-F1
#
_entry.id   AF-A0AAP2XZ64-F1
#
_cell.length_a   1.000
_cell.length_b   1.000
_cell.length_c   1.000
_cell.angle_alpha   90.00
_cell.angle_beta   90.00
_cell.angle_gamma   90.00
#
_symmetry.space_group_name_H-M   'P 1'
#
loop_
_entity.id
_entity.type
_entity.pdbx_description
1 polymer ?
#
loop_
_entity_poly.entity_id
_entity_poly.type
_entity_poly.pdbx_seq_one_letter_code
_entity_poly.pdbx_strand_id
1 'polypeptide(L)'
;MKKKIAIAVIFVCGILAFFVPYFFSNSWRNVELKREVIQSDIYERKDVEHAMTLVEHTFSQELQECKLTRISYDESAYRQFADGFKKQKSDEVMVIYTDFITVSNVFHAGDHTLEPNAEYTAYPWVLRRSSAQKEWTIIGSGYGFLYT
;
A
#
# COMPACT_ATOMS: atom_id res chain seq x y z
N MET A 1 -26.52 -50.22 -7.39
CA MET A 1 -25.26 -49.57 -6.93
C MET A 1 -24.96 -48.27 -7.67
N LYS A 2 -24.92 -48.26 -9.01
CA LYS A 2 -24.64 -47.05 -9.83
C LYS A 2 -25.51 -45.81 -9.48
N LYS A 3 -26.83 -46.00 -9.28
CA LYS A 3 -27.75 -44.91 -8.88
C LYS A 3 -27.46 -44.31 -7.49
N LYS A 4 -27.03 -45.13 -6.53
CA LYS A 4 -26.68 -44.68 -5.17
C LYS A 4 -25.36 -43.88 -5.18
N ILE A 5 -24.40 -44.30 -6.00
CA ILE A 5 -23.15 -43.57 -6.22
C ILE A 5 -23.41 -42.23 -6.91
N ALA A 6 -24.27 -42.19 -7.94
CA ALA A 6 -24.64 -40.94 -8.61
C ALA A 6 -25.29 -39.93 -7.65
N ILE A 7 -26.19 -40.38 -6.78
CA ILE A 7 -26.84 -39.53 -5.76
C ILE A 7 -25.81 -39.00 -4.76
N ALA A 8 -24.88 -39.84 -4.30
CA ALA A 8 -23.82 -39.41 -3.38
C ALA A 8 -22.87 -38.37 -4.00
N VAL A 9 -22.51 -38.54 -5.28
CA VAL A 9 -21.67 -37.58 -6.00
C VAL A 9 -22.37 -36.24 -6.18
N ILE A 10 -23.65 -36.24 -6.54
CA ILE A 10 -24.43 -34.99 -6.66
C ILE A 10 -24.51 -34.27 -5.31
N PHE A 11 -24.69 -35.00 -4.22
CA PHE A 11 -24.75 -34.43 -2.87
C PHE A 11 -23.40 -33.79 -2.46
N VAL A 12 -22.29 -34.48 -2.73
CA VAL A 12 -20.94 -33.94 -2.45
C VAL A 12 -20.63 -32.72 -3.33
N CYS A 13 -20.94 -32.76 -4.63
CA CYS A 13 -20.76 -31.62 -5.51
C CYS A 13 -21.65 -30.43 -5.11
N GLY A 14 -22.87 -30.68 -4.64
CA GLY A 14 -23.76 -29.65 -4.10
C GLY A 14 -23.21 -28.99 -2.84
N ILE A 15 -22.66 -29.79 -1.91
CA ILE A 15 -21.96 -29.28 -0.72
C ILE A 15 -20.76 -28.44 -1.13
N LEU A 16 -19.90 -28.94 -2.02
CA LEU A 16 -18.73 -28.21 -2.49
C LEU A 16 -19.13 -26.89 -3.16
N ALA A 17 -20.12 -26.90 -4.06
CA ALA A 17 -20.61 -25.69 -4.72
C ALA A 17 -21.20 -24.67 -3.72
N PHE A 18 -21.76 -25.12 -2.60
CA PHE A 18 -22.27 -24.24 -1.54
C PHE A 18 -21.16 -23.63 -0.67
N PHE A 19 -20.07 -24.37 -0.41
CA PHE A 19 -18.96 -23.91 0.44
C PHE A 19 -17.84 -23.18 -0.31
N VAL A 20 -17.67 -23.44 -1.61
CA VAL A 20 -16.66 -22.77 -2.46
C VAL A 20 -16.74 -21.23 -2.39
N PRO A 21 -17.92 -20.58 -2.42
CA PRO A 21 -18.02 -19.12 -2.26
C PRO A 21 -17.53 -18.60 -0.90
N TYR A 22 -17.55 -19.42 0.16
CA TYR A 22 -17.03 -19.05 1.47
C TYR A 22 -15.50 -19.13 1.52
N PHE A 23 -14.89 -20.08 0.80
CA PHE A 23 -13.43 -20.11 0.60
C PHE A 23 -12.94 -18.94 -0.27
N PHE A 24 -13.73 -18.52 -1.25
CA PHE A 24 -13.50 -17.28 -2.01
C PHE A 24 -14.14 -16.05 -1.36
N SER A 25 -14.59 -16.14 -0.11
CA SER A 25 -15.12 -14.96 0.58
C SER A 25 -13.96 -14.00 0.76
N ASN A 26 -14.04 -12.90 0.01
CA ASN A 26 -13.04 -11.85 -0.04
C ASN A 26 -13.04 -11.02 1.25
N SER A 27 -12.85 -11.65 2.42
CA SER A 27 -12.80 -10.98 3.73
C SER A 27 -11.85 -9.76 3.70
N TRP A 28 -10.76 -9.87 2.94
CA TRP A 28 -9.77 -8.82 2.71
C TRP A 28 -10.28 -7.61 1.91
N ARG A 29 -11.32 -7.75 1.07
CA ARG A 29 -11.85 -6.62 0.26
C ARG A 29 -12.48 -5.53 1.11
N ASN A 30 -12.99 -5.87 2.30
CA ASN A 30 -13.72 -4.97 3.18
C ASN A 30 -12.85 -4.22 4.19
N VAL A 31 -11.51 -4.32 4.10
CA VAL A 31 -10.65 -3.49 4.94
C VAL A 31 -10.83 -2.02 4.53
N GLU A 32 -11.30 -1.22 5.48
CA GLU A 32 -11.51 0.21 5.32
C GLU A 32 -10.17 0.94 5.37
N LEU A 33 -9.94 1.84 4.42
CA LEU A 33 -8.75 2.68 4.42
C LEU A 33 -8.87 3.74 5.51
N LYS A 34 -7.96 3.71 6.48
CA LYS A 34 -7.82 4.78 7.47
C LYS A 34 -6.86 5.85 6.95
N ARG A 35 -7.39 7.01 6.56
CA ARG A 35 -6.58 8.22 6.32
C ARG A 35 -6.40 8.96 7.64
N GLU A 36 -5.15 9.13 8.09
CA GLU A 36 -4.88 9.83 9.35
C GLU A 36 -5.07 11.35 9.24
N VAL A 37 -5.34 11.98 10.38
CA VAL A 37 -5.50 13.44 10.47
C VAL A 37 -4.17 14.11 10.21
N ILE A 38 -4.15 15.04 9.26
CA ILE A 38 -2.95 15.78 8.91
C ILE A 38 -2.67 16.85 9.97
N GLN A 39 -1.51 16.72 10.61
CA GLN A 39 -0.91 17.73 11.47
C GLN A 39 0.43 18.10 10.86
N SER A 40 0.61 19.36 10.45
CA SER A 40 1.87 19.85 9.90
C SER A 40 2.03 21.34 10.16
N ASP A 41 3.22 21.71 10.62
CA ASP A 41 3.70 23.09 10.72
C ASP A 41 4.60 23.44 9.52
N ILE A 42 5.09 22.45 8.77
CA ILE A 42 5.98 22.62 7.61
C ILE A 42 5.19 22.80 6.30
N TYR A 43 4.12 22.01 6.12
CA TYR A 43 3.34 21.97 4.88
C TYR A 43 1.89 22.39 5.11
N GLU A 44 1.30 23.06 4.13
CA GLU A 44 -0.13 23.31 4.14
C GLU A 44 -0.89 21.98 4.06
N ARG A 45 -2.04 21.87 4.75
CA ARG A 45 -2.87 20.67 4.74
C ARG A 45 -3.16 20.16 3.33
N LYS A 46 -3.50 21.07 2.41
CA LYS A 46 -3.83 20.74 1.01
C LYS A 46 -2.65 20.07 0.28
N ASP A 47 -1.42 20.45 0.61
CA ASP A 47 -0.20 19.91 0.00
C ASP A 47 0.04 18.48 0.48
N VAL A 48 -0.16 18.22 1.77
CA VAL A 48 -0.09 16.87 2.35
C VAL A 48 -1.22 15.99 1.80
N GLU A 49 -2.44 16.51 1.70
CA GLU A 49 -3.57 15.78 1.11
C GLU A 49 -3.29 15.38 -0.34
N HIS A 50 -2.68 16.28 -1.12
CA HIS A 50 -2.28 16.01 -2.49
C HIS A 50 -1.21 14.91 -2.56
N ALA A 51 -0.17 14.99 -1.72
CA ALA A 51 0.87 13.97 -1.63
C ALA A 51 0.31 12.59 -1.24
N MET A 52 -0.58 12.53 -0.23
CA MET A 52 -1.24 11.30 0.19
C MET A 52 -2.09 10.71 -0.94
N THR A 53 -2.80 11.55 -1.70
CA THR A 53 -3.63 11.11 -2.82
C THR A 53 -2.79 10.57 -3.97
N LEU A 54 -1.64 11.20 -4.25
CA LEU A 54 -0.67 10.70 -5.21
C LEU A 54 -0.12 9.32 -4.80
N VAL A 55 0.24 9.14 -3.53
CA VAL A 55 0.70 7.85 -3.00
C VAL A 55 -0.39 6.79 -3.06
N GLU A 56 -1.61 7.12 -2.67
CA GLU A 56 -2.75 6.20 -2.74
C GLU A 56 -3.01 5.72 -4.18
N HIS A 57 -2.95 6.63 -5.14
CA HIS A 57 -3.06 6.30 -6.55
C HIS A 57 -1.91 5.40 -7.01
N THR A 58 -0.66 5.79 -6.77
CA THR A 58 0.52 5.01 -7.21
C THR A 58 0.59 3.63 -6.53
N PHE A 59 0.26 3.56 -5.23
CA PHE A 59 0.11 2.31 -4.49
C PHE A 59 -0.83 1.35 -5.23
N SER A 60 -2.01 1.83 -5.66
CA SER A 60 -2.98 0.99 -6.37
C SER A 60 -2.46 0.44 -7.70
N GLN A 61 -1.52 1.15 -8.35
CA GLN A 61 -0.95 0.75 -9.63
C GLN A 61 0.24 -0.20 -9.47
N GLU A 62 1.11 0.06 -8.49
CA GLU A 62 2.34 -0.71 -8.26
C GLU A 62 2.12 -1.94 -7.38
N LEU A 63 1.19 -1.87 -6.43
CA LEU A 63 0.92 -2.90 -5.43
C LEU A 63 -0.52 -3.42 -5.56
N GLN A 64 -0.91 -3.82 -6.77
CA GLN A 64 -2.28 -4.23 -7.13
C GLN A 64 -2.82 -5.42 -6.32
N GLU A 65 -1.95 -6.35 -5.92
CA GLU A 65 -2.32 -7.50 -5.08
C GLU A 65 -2.12 -7.20 -3.57
N CYS A 66 -1.85 -5.95 -3.19
CA CYS A 66 -1.84 -5.50 -1.81
C CYS A 66 -3.12 -4.74 -1.47
N LYS A 67 -3.49 -4.75 -0.19
CA LYS A 67 -4.63 -3.98 0.31
C LYS A 67 -4.13 -2.91 1.27
N LEU A 68 -4.23 -1.65 0.84
CA LEU A 68 -3.95 -0.50 1.69
C LEU A 68 -4.95 -0.43 2.85
N THR A 69 -4.44 -0.30 4.06
CA THR A 69 -5.23 -0.25 5.30
C THR A 69 -5.08 1.08 6.02
N ARG A 70 -3.92 1.74 5.89
CA ARG A 70 -3.65 3.04 6.49
C ARG A 70 -2.77 3.88 5.59
N ILE A 71 -3.03 5.18 5.57
CA ILE A 71 -2.14 6.17 4.98
C ILE A 71 -1.98 7.35 5.94
N SER A 72 -0.74 7.76 6.17
CA SER A 72 -0.36 8.72 7.19
C SER A 72 0.81 9.60 6.75
N TYR A 73 0.87 10.79 7.33
CA TYR A 73 1.98 11.72 7.17
C TYR A 73 2.60 11.94 8.55
N ASP A 74 3.92 11.80 8.63
CA ASP A 74 4.68 12.12 9.83
C ASP A 74 5.73 13.18 9.49
N GLU A 75 5.56 14.36 10.08
CA GLU A 75 6.46 15.49 9.88
C GLU A 75 7.88 15.20 10.40
N SER A 76 8.03 14.34 11.40
CA SER A 76 9.34 14.01 11.97
C SER A 76 10.27 13.33 10.97
N ALA A 77 9.70 12.61 10.00
CA ALA A 77 10.43 11.96 8.92
C ALA A 77 11.19 12.96 8.04
N TYR A 78 10.64 14.17 7.83
CA TYR A 78 11.38 15.24 7.17
C TYR A 78 12.69 15.52 7.92
N ARG A 79 12.63 15.70 9.24
CA ARG A 79 13.84 16.02 10.03
C ARG A 79 14.84 14.88 10.03
N GLN A 80 14.36 13.64 10.06
CA GLN A 80 15.22 12.45 10.10
C GLN A 80 15.94 12.21 8.77
N PHE A 81 15.27 12.40 7.64
CA PHE A 81 15.80 12.00 6.32
C PHE A 81 16.15 13.16 5.40
N ALA A 82 15.82 14.40 5.75
CA ALA A 82 16.12 15.57 4.91
C ALA A 82 17.60 15.65 4.55
N ASP A 83 18.52 15.30 5.45
CA ASP A 83 19.95 15.37 5.17
C ASP A 83 20.43 14.36 4.12
N GLY A 84 19.80 13.18 4.04
CA GLY A 84 20.07 12.19 2.99
C GLY A 84 19.54 12.62 1.62
N PHE A 85 18.36 13.25 1.60
CA PHE A 85 17.71 13.68 0.36
C PHE A 85 18.14 15.09 -0.12
N LYS A 86 18.86 15.87 0.70
CA LYS A 86 19.39 17.21 0.41
C LYS A 86 20.47 17.29 -0.68
N LYS A 87 20.77 16.21 -1.43
CA LYS A 87 21.79 16.23 -2.49
C LYS A 87 21.50 17.25 -3.60
N GLN A 88 20.27 17.75 -3.75
CA GLN A 88 19.94 18.92 -4.57
C GLN A 88 19.39 20.04 -3.67
N LYS A 89 20.16 21.14 -3.54
CA LYS A 89 19.98 22.25 -2.58
C LYS A 89 18.63 23.00 -2.63
N SER A 90 17.69 22.63 -3.51
CA SER A 90 16.47 23.37 -3.83
C SER A 90 15.18 22.53 -3.77
N ASP A 91 15.28 21.25 -3.39
CA ASP A 91 14.15 20.33 -3.47
C ASP A 91 13.51 20.12 -2.10
N GLU A 92 12.20 20.29 -2.02
CA GLU A 92 11.37 19.89 -0.90
C GLU A 92 11.20 18.37 -0.91
N VAL A 93 11.15 17.77 0.27
CA VAL A 93 11.02 16.32 0.44
C VAL A 93 9.93 16.02 1.45
N MET A 94 9.02 15.12 1.11
CA MET A 94 7.96 14.66 2.01
C MET A 94 7.98 13.14 2.07
N VAL A 95 7.71 12.59 3.24
CA VAL A 95 7.55 11.14 3.42
C VAL A 95 6.11 10.85 3.82
N ILE A 96 5.47 9.96 3.08
CA ILE A 96 4.15 9.43 3.37
C ILE A 96 4.30 7.96 3.74
N TYR A 97 3.59 7.52 4.77
CA TYR A 97 3.63 6.15 5.26
C TYR A 97 2.33 5.43 4.95
N THR A 98 2.47 4.21 4.45
CA THR A 98 1.34 3.31 4.19
C THR A 98 1.45 2.06 5.05
N ASP A 99 0.31 1.60 5.57
CA ASP A 99 0.20 0.23 6.07
C ASP A 99 -0.66 -0.58 5.12
N PHE A 100 -0.25 -1.81 4.85
CA PHE A 100 -0.97 -2.68 3.95
C PHE A 100 -0.72 -4.15 4.26
N ILE A 101 -1.57 -4.99 3.71
CA ILE A 101 -1.47 -6.45 3.79
C ILE A 101 -1.28 -7.02 2.39
N THR A 102 -0.43 -8.03 2.27
CA THR A 102 -0.23 -8.78 1.03
C THR A 102 -1.16 -10.00 1.03
N VAL A 103 -1.89 -10.27 -0.06
CA VAL A 103 -2.91 -11.34 -0.08
C VAL A 103 -2.55 -12.57 -0.93
N SER A 104 -1.69 -12.48 -1.95
CA SER A 104 -1.23 -13.66 -2.70
C SER A 104 -0.07 -13.33 -3.65
N ASN A 105 0.82 -14.32 -3.84
CA ASN A 105 1.99 -14.39 -4.73
C ASN A 105 3.08 -13.30 -4.58
N VAL A 106 4.31 -13.75 -4.83
CA VAL A 106 5.55 -12.98 -4.73
C VAL A 106 5.47 -11.72 -5.60
N PHE A 107 5.68 -10.56 -4.99
CA PHE A 107 5.70 -9.29 -5.70
C PHE A 107 7.09 -9.03 -6.29
N HIS A 108 7.11 -8.61 -7.55
CA HIS A 108 8.23 -7.88 -8.14
C HIS A 108 7.85 -6.40 -8.22
N ALA A 109 7.92 -5.69 -7.08
CA ALA A 109 7.88 -4.23 -7.07
C ALA A 109 9.33 -3.73 -7.26
N GLY A 110 9.82 -3.78 -8.50
CA GLY A 110 11.24 -3.54 -8.79
C GLY A 110 12.16 -4.58 -8.13
N ASP A 111 13.19 -4.13 -7.40
CA ASP A 111 14.18 -4.95 -6.67
C ASP A 111 13.68 -5.48 -5.31
N HIS A 112 12.42 -5.22 -4.94
CA HIS A 112 11.90 -5.57 -3.62
C HIS A 112 10.91 -6.72 -3.69
N THR A 113 11.23 -7.81 -2.99
CA THR A 113 10.36 -8.96 -2.80
C THR A 113 9.55 -8.77 -1.53
N LEU A 114 8.25 -8.49 -1.67
CA LEU A 114 7.32 -8.49 -0.53
C LEU A 114 6.90 -9.94 -0.21
N GLU A 115 6.86 -10.27 1.07
CA GLU A 115 6.41 -11.55 1.58
C GLU A 115 4.89 -11.67 1.39
N PRO A 116 4.39 -12.81 0.89
CA PRO A 116 2.95 -13.04 0.78
C PRO A 116 2.34 -13.28 2.16
N ASN A 117 1.07 -12.86 2.35
CA ASN A 117 0.34 -13.00 3.61
C ASN A 117 1.00 -12.29 4.82
N ALA A 118 1.67 -11.17 4.56
CA ALA A 118 2.35 -10.36 5.56
C ALA A 118 1.69 -8.99 5.72
N GLU A 119 1.85 -8.43 6.91
CA GLU A 119 1.47 -7.06 7.23
C GLU A 119 2.70 -6.16 7.19
N TYR A 120 2.57 -5.06 6.46
CA TYR A 120 3.59 -4.03 6.32
C TYR A 120 3.09 -2.78 7.02
N THR A 121 3.86 -2.30 7.99
CA THR A 121 3.54 -1.10 8.76
C THR A 121 4.57 -0.01 8.50
N ALA A 122 4.12 1.23 8.41
CA ALA A 122 4.97 2.39 8.15
C ALA A 122 5.88 2.19 6.93
N TYR A 123 5.35 1.61 5.85
CA TYR A 123 6.07 1.48 4.59
C TYR A 123 6.21 2.87 3.95
N PRO A 124 7.43 3.36 3.71
CA PRO A 124 7.66 4.75 3.33
C PRO A 124 7.53 4.97 1.83
N TRP A 125 7.00 6.13 1.46
CA TRP A 125 6.99 6.68 0.11
C TRP A 125 7.64 8.05 0.17
N VAL A 126 8.70 8.25 -0.61
CA VAL A 126 9.46 9.50 -0.62
C VAL A 126 9.05 10.31 -1.83
N LEU A 127 8.55 11.51 -1.56
CA LEU A 127 8.15 12.48 -2.56
C LEU A 127 9.14 13.63 -2.58
N ARG A 128 9.34 14.17 -3.77
CA ARG A 128 10.18 15.33 -4.03
C ARG A 128 9.41 16.36 -4.83
N ARG A 129 9.59 17.63 -4.49
CA ARG A 129 9.13 18.77 -5.28
C ARG A 129 10.28 19.75 -5.44
N SER A 130 10.74 19.96 -6.67
CA SER A 130 11.77 20.96 -6.93
C SER A 130 11.21 22.36 -6.88
N SER A 131 12.02 23.37 -6.58
CA SER A 131 11.57 24.77 -6.58
C SER A 131 11.00 25.25 -7.93
N ALA A 132 11.28 24.54 -9.03
CA ALA A 132 10.77 24.83 -10.37
C ALA A 132 9.45 24.09 -10.70
N GLN A 133 9.07 23.07 -9.90
CA GLN A 133 7.87 22.26 -10.10
C GLN A 133 6.87 22.52 -8.97
N LYS A 134 5.59 22.67 -9.32
CA LYS A 134 4.53 22.86 -8.32
C LYS A 134 4.01 21.55 -7.74
N GLU A 135 4.21 20.45 -8.44
CA GLU A 135 3.63 19.15 -8.13
C GLU A 135 4.64 18.22 -7.45
N TRP A 136 4.13 17.37 -6.56
CA TRP A 136 4.91 16.30 -5.93
C TRP A 136 5.19 15.19 -6.94
N THR A 137 6.40 14.62 -6.86
CA THR A 137 6.78 13.42 -7.62
C THR A 137 7.32 12.38 -6.66
N ILE A 138 6.81 11.14 -6.75
CA ILE A 138 7.36 10.01 -5.99
C ILE A 138 8.71 9.64 -6.61
N ILE A 139 9.76 9.62 -5.79
CA ILE A 139 11.12 9.26 -6.22
C ILE A 139 11.52 7.84 -5.77
N GLY A 140 10.77 7.25 -4.85
CA GLY A 140 10.95 5.87 -4.43
C GLY A 140 10.08 5.50 -3.23
N SER A 141 10.08 4.21 -2.91
CA SER A 141 9.33 3.64 -1.81
C SER A 141 10.06 2.46 -1.19
N GLY A 142 9.70 2.11 0.05
CA GLY A 142 10.22 0.95 0.76
C GLY A 142 11.30 1.26 1.80
N TYR A 143 11.43 0.36 2.77
CA TYR A 143 12.27 0.58 3.95
C TYR A 143 13.74 0.85 3.64
N GLY A 144 14.26 0.22 2.58
CA GLY A 144 15.64 0.45 2.12
C GLY A 144 15.85 1.82 1.49
N PHE A 145 14.83 2.40 0.85
CA PHE A 145 14.95 3.64 0.09
C PHE A 145 15.29 4.84 0.99
N LEU A 146 14.82 4.85 2.23
CA LEU A 146 15.09 5.91 3.21
C LEU A 146 16.59 6.09 3.56
N TYR A 147 17.44 5.11 3.25
CA TYR A 147 18.85 5.09 3.64
C TYR A 147 19.82 5.17 2.45
N THR A 148 19.33 5.60 1.27
CA THR A 148 20.10 5.66 0.01
C THR A 148 20.50 7.10 -0.36
#